data_AF-A0A6C0B2L4-F1
#
_entry.id   AF-A0A6C0B2L4-F1
#
_cell.length_a   1.000
_cell.length_b   1.000
_cell.length_c   1.000
_cell.angle_alpha   90.00
_cell.angle_beta   90.00
_cell.angle_gamma   90.00
#
_symmetry.space_group_name_H-M   'P 1'
#
loop_
_entity.id
_entity.type
_entity.pdbx_description
1 polymer ?
#
loop_
_entity_poly.entity_id
_entity_poly.type
_entity_poly.pdbx_seq_one_letter_code
_entity_poly.pdbx_strand_id
1 'polypeptide(L)'
;MFGCCRAGHSIVRWILSLWYTKEAVVYQRVDKNITVIESISLDRTVVKYKIWNSEDEARQLDPRETDFILGIKVDSPWLWVGADTLSGTTDMTIYFDGYLVPGNTITPSLLNARYPLYHNWRYLDSVTFKEVDFPDAGITIDAPGVERPTKESQEDKDTR
;
A
#
# COMPACT_ATOMS: atom_id res chain seq x y z
N MET A 1 19.88 47.50 -2.98
CA MET A 1 19.24 46.94 -4.19
C MET A 1 19.78 45.52 -4.39
N PHE A 2 19.31 44.55 -3.59
CA PHE A 2 19.81 43.17 -3.60
C PHE A 2 18.71 42.24 -4.10
N GLY A 3 18.58 42.13 -5.43
CA GLY A 3 17.52 41.37 -6.10
C GLY A 3 18.01 40.27 -7.05
N CYS A 4 19.33 40.04 -7.19
CA CYS A 4 19.85 39.13 -8.21
C CYS A 4 20.07 37.67 -7.78
N CYS A 5 20.06 37.36 -6.47
CA CYS A 5 20.44 36.00 -6.02
C CYS A 5 19.30 34.98 -6.09
N ARG A 6 18.03 35.42 -6.11
CA ARG A 6 16.86 34.51 -6.07
C ARG A 6 16.55 33.89 -7.43
N ALA A 7 16.73 34.65 -8.51
CA ALA A 7 16.53 34.20 -9.87
C ALA A 7 17.62 33.20 -10.32
N GLY A 8 18.90 33.48 -9.99
CA GLY A 8 20.01 32.56 -10.29
C GLY A 8 19.86 31.21 -9.60
N HIS A 9 19.43 31.20 -8.33
CA HIS A 9 19.21 29.96 -7.57
C HIS A 9 18.05 29.12 -8.13
N SER A 10 17.01 29.78 -8.66
CA SER A 10 15.87 29.12 -9.33
C SER A 10 16.28 28.47 -10.64
N ILE A 11 17.09 29.16 -11.44
CA ILE A 11 17.58 28.68 -12.74
C ILE A 11 18.56 27.50 -12.54
N VAL A 12 19.47 27.61 -11.57
CA VAL A 12 20.38 26.51 -11.22
C VAL A 12 19.62 25.28 -10.72
N ARG A 13 18.59 25.44 -9.87
CA ARG A 13 17.72 24.31 -9.47
C ARG A 13 17.02 23.65 -10.66
N TRP A 14 16.52 24.45 -11.59
CA TRP A 14 15.85 23.94 -12.79
C TRP A 14 16.83 23.20 -13.72
N ILE A 15 18.03 23.74 -13.92
CA ILE A 15 19.10 23.09 -14.69
C ILE A 15 19.53 21.79 -13.99
N LEU A 16 19.78 21.80 -12.68
CA LEU A 16 20.14 20.58 -11.95
C LEU A 16 19.01 19.54 -12.02
N SER A 17 17.73 19.96 -12.03
CA SER A 17 16.61 19.03 -12.19
C SER A 17 16.50 18.39 -13.59
N LEU A 18 17.18 18.95 -14.59
CA LEU A 18 17.31 18.38 -15.94
C LEU A 18 18.51 17.44 -16.07
N TRP A 19 19.56 17.65 -15.26
CA TRP A 19 20.81 16.87 -15.30
C TRP A 19 20.83 15.68 -14.33
N TYR A 20 20.10 15.76 -13.22
CA TYR A 20 19.86 14.61 -12.36
C TYR A 20 18.60 13.91 -12.85
N THR A 21 18.75 12.76 -13.50
CA THR A 21 17.64 11.81 -13.67
C THR A 21 17.03 11.57 -12.29
N LYS A 22 15.76 11.95 -12.11
CA LYS A 22 15.00 11.71 -10.87
C LYS A 22 14.63 10.23 -10.73
N GLU A 23 15.48 9.33 -11.20
CA GLU A 23 15.20 7.92 -11.20
C GLU A 23 15.52 7.41 -9.80
N ALA A 24 14.46 7.01 -9.10
CA ALA A 24 14.57 6.40 -7.79
C ALA A 24 15.39 5.11 -7.91
N VAL A 25 16.20 4.81 -6.90
CA VAL A 25 16.84 3.51 -6.84
C VAL A 25 15.79 2.51 -6.38
N VAL A 26 15.51 1.53 -7.23
CA VAL A 26 14.52 0.48 -6.95
C VAL A 26 15.25 -0.80 -6.54
N TYR A 27 14.93 -1.29 -5.35
CA TYR A 27 15.36 -2.58 -4.83
C TYR A 27 14.17 -3.53 -4.81
N GLN A 28 14.42 -4.78 -5.20
CA GLN A 28 13.44 -5.86 -5.10
C GLN A 28 14.02 -6.99 -4.28
N ARG A 29 13.20 -7.58 -3.41
CA ARG A 29 13.53 -8.76 -2.62
C ARG A 29 12.35 -9.72 -2.63
N VAL A 30 12.63 -11.00 -2.84
CA VAL A 30 11.62 -12.07 -2.77
C VAL A 30 11.81 -12.81 -1.45
N ASP A 31 10.76 -12.89 -0.65
CA ASP A 31 10.74 -13.56 0.66
C ASP A 31 9.53 -14.49 0.71
N LYS A 32 9.77 -15.80 0.59
CA LYS A 32 8.72 -16.84 0.56
C LYS A 32 7.68 -16.55 -0.54
N ASN A 33 6.50 -16.07 -0.13
CA ASN A 33 5.33 -15.84 -0.98
C ASN A 33 5.08 -14.34 -1.24
N ILE A 34 6.00 -13.46 -0.84
CA ILE A 34 5.90 -12.03 -1.09
C ILE A 34 7.10 -11.49 -1.89
N THR A 35 6.81 -10.57 -2.82
CA THR A 35 7.81 -9.73 -3.46
C THR A 35 7.73 -8.33 -2.87
N VAL A 36 8.85 -7.85 -2.37
CA VAL A 36 9.00 -6.55 -1.76
C VAL A 36 9.70 -5.61 -2.71
N ILE A 37 9.08 -4.48 -3.02
CA ILE A 37 9.60 -3.42 -3.89
C ILE A 37 9.83 -2.17 -3.03
N GLU A 38 11.06 -1.69 -3.01
CA GLU A 38 11.47 -0.49 -2.29
C GLU A 38 12.03 0.52 -3.29
N SER A 39 11.44 1.71 -3.34
CA SER A 39 11.88 2.82 -4.20
C SER A 39 12.37 3.97 -3.34
N ILE A 40 13.66 4.29 -3.44
CA ILE A 40 14.31 5.33 -2.65
C ILE A 40 14.68 6.50 -3.56
N SER A 41 14.21 7.70 -3.24
CA SER A 41 14.66 8.91 -3.95
C SER A 41 16.16 9.12 -3.79
N LEU A 42 16.81 9.79 -4.76
CA LEU A 42 18.26 10.01 -4.72
C LEU A 42 18.73 10.80 -3.48
N ASP A 43 17.91 11.74 -3.02
CA ASP A 43 18.13 12.50 -1.78
C ASP A 43 17.73 11.72 -0.51
N ARG A 44 17.22 10.49 -0.68
CA ARG A 44 16.75 9.56 0.37
C ARG A 44 15.64 10.11 1.25
N THR A 45 14.97 11.17 0.84
CA THR A 45 13.88 11.79 1.61
C THR A 45 12.55 11.05 1.43
N VAL A 46 12.38 10.35 0.31
CA VAL A 46 11.17 9.59 -0.02
C VAL A 46 11.54 8.13 -0.17
N VAL A 47 10.95 7.30 0.68
CA VAL A 47 10.99 5.84 0.57
C VAL A 47 9.57 5.37 0.32
N LYS A 48 9.33 4.73 -0.82
CA LYS A 48 8.08 4.03 -1.11
C LYS A 48 8.32 2.53 -0.96
N TYR A 49 7.38 1.86 -0.32
CA TYR A 49 7.45 0.45 -0.04
C TYR A 49 6.16 -0.22 -0.50
N LYS A 50 6.27 -1.25 -1.34
CA LYS A 50 5.13 -2.06 -1.81
C LYS A 50 5.43 -3.55 -1.63
N ILE A 51 4.46 -4.28 -1.12
CA ILE A 51 4.49 -5.73 -0.93
C ILE A 51 3.46 -6.30 -1.89
N TRP A 52 3.94 -7.03 -2.89
CA TRP A 52 3.11 -7.85 -3.75
C TRP A 52 3.02 -9.25 -3.17
N ASN A 53 1.79 -9.72 -2.93
CA ASN A 53 1.50 -11.04 -2.38
C ASN A 53 0.64 -11.78 -3.40
N SER A 54 1.28 -12.58 -4.27
CA SER A 54 0.58 -13.50 -5.15
C SER A 54 0.52 -14.86 -4.45
N GLU A 55 -0.68 -15.44 -4.38
CA GLU A 55 -0.87 -16.79 -3.88
C GLU A 55 -0.11 -17.84 -4.70
N ASP A 56 0.15 -17.55 -5.99
CA ASP A 56 0.64 -18.54 -6.96
C ASP A 56 2.16 -18.56 -7.12
N GLU A 57 2.90 -17.45 -6.99
CA GLU A 57 4.37 -17.47 -6.86
C GLU A 57 4.94 -16.06 -6.65
N ALA A 58 5.64 -15.86 -5.54
CA ALA A 58 6.51 -14.69 -5.42
C ALA A 58 7.65 -14.82 -6.42
N ARG A 59 7.88 -13.76 -7.19
CA ARG A 59 8.90 -13.75 -8.23
C ARG A 59 9.55 -12.39 -8.37
N GLN A 60 10.69 -12.39 -9.04
CA GLN A 60 11.28 -11.17 -9.55
C GLN A 60 10.33 -10.56 -10.60
N LEU A 61 9.97 -9.30 -10.41
CA LEU A 61 9.12 -8.58 -11.34
C LEU A 61 9.98 -7.88 -12.39
N ASP A 62 9.49 -7.82 -13.62
CA ASP A 62 10.18 -7.05 -14.64
C ASP A 62 10.08 -5.53 -14.35
N PRO A 63 10.91 -4.69 -14.99
CA PRO A 63 10.90 -3.26 -14.74
C PRO A 63 9.53 -2.60 -15.00
N ARG A 64 8.78 -3.05 -16.03
CA ARG A 64 7.47 -2.47 -16.37
C ARG A 64 6.44 -2.80 -15.30
N GLU A 65 6.44 -4.03 -14.80
CA GLU A 65 5.57 -4.45 -13.70
C GLU A 65 5.89 -3.68 -12.41
N THR A 66 7.18 -3.48 -12.15
CA THR A 66 7.67 -2.75 -10.98
C THR A 66 7.24 -1.29 -11.01
N ASP A 67 7.43 -0.63 -12.16
CA ASP A 67 7.04 0.76 -12.38
C ASP A 67 5.52 0.94 -12.25
N PHE A 68 4.74 -0.02 -12.76
CA PHE A 68 3.29 -0.04 -12.62
C PHE A 68 2.87 -0.10 -11.13
N ILE A 69 3.42 -1.05 -10.36
CA ILE A 69 3.10 -1.21 -8.93
C ILE A 69 3.52 0.01 -8.10
N LEU A 70 4.64 0.65 -8.43
CA LEU A 70 5.11 1.86 -7.73
C LEU A 70 4.32 3.11 -8.11
N GLY A 71 3.76 3.15 -9.32
CA GLY A 71 3.01 4.28 -9.87
C GLY A 71 1.52 4.27 -9.52
N ILE A 72 0.94 3.11 -9.23
CA ILE A 72 -0.50 2.99 -8.98
C ILE A 72 -0.91 3.63 -7.65
N LYS A 73 -2.01 4.37 -7.69
CA LYS A 73 -2.67 4.94 -6.50
C LYS A 73 -3.93 4.14 -6.24
N VAL A 74 -4.02 3.55 -5.05
CA VAL A 74 -5.16 2.72 -4.65
C VAL A 74 -5.81 3.37 -3.44
N ASP A 75 -7.14 3.37 -3.42
CA ASP A 75 -7.90 3.82 -2.27
C ASP A 75 -7.90 2.75 -1.19
N SER A 76 -7.54 3.15 0.03
CA SER A 76 -7.47 2.23 1.17
C SER A 76 -8.86 1.68 1.50
N PRO A 77 -8.99 0.35 1.73
CA PRO A 77 -10.26 -0.22 2.18
C PRO A 77 -10.69 0.21 3.57
N TRP A 78 -9.73 0.65 4.37
CA TRP A 78 -9.88 0.97 5.77
C TRP A 78 -9.36 2.38 6.05
N LEU A 79 -9.91 2.99 7.08
CA LEU A 79 -9.37 4.20 7.69
C LEU A 79 -8.39 3.89 8.82
N TRP A 80 -8.53 2.70 9.41
CA TRP A 80 -7.70 2.19 10.49
C TRP A 80 -7.67 0.67 10.45
N VAL A 81 -6.53 0.08 10.76
CA VAL A 81 -6.40 -1.36 11.00
C VAL A 81 -5.80 -1.55 12.38
N GLY A 82 -6.43 -2.39 13.18
CA GLY A 82 -5.92 -2.79 14.48
C GLY A 82 -5.75 -4.27 14.62
N ALA A 83 -4.89 -4.63 15.57
CA ALA A 83 -4.79 -5.98 16.07
C ALA A 83 -4.50 -5.97 17.56
N ASP A 84 -4.95 -7.01 18.23
CA ASP A 84 -4.69 -7.22 19.65
C ASP A 84 -3.30 -7.82 19.85
N THR A 85 -2.68 -7.38 20.94
CA THR A 85 -1.42 -7.89 21.49
C THR A 85 -1.63 -8.20 22.97
N LEU A 86 -0.61 -8.76 23.63
CA LEU A 86 -0.64 -8.95 25.10
C LEU A 86 -0.84 -7.65 25.89
N SER A 87 -0.49 -6.50 25.31
CA SER A 87 -0.63 -5.17 25.91
C SER A 87 -1.91 -4.43 25.50
N GLY A 88 -2.78 -5.06 24.72
CA GLY A 88 -4.00 -4.46 24.18
C GLY A 88 -3.93 -4.20 22.67
N THR A 89 -4.90 -3.44 22.17
CA THR A 89 -5.05 -3.15 20.73
C THR A 89 -4.00 -2.15 20.25
N THR A 90 -3.34 -2.49 19.14
CA THR A 90 -2.30 -1.67 18.50
C THR A 90 -2.77 -1.21 17.12
N ASP A 91 -2.50 0.05 16.78
CA ASP A 91 -2.69 0.58 15.43
C ASP A 91 -1.62 0.02 14.47
N MET A 92 -2.09 -0.69 13.45
CA MET A 92 -1.29 -1.35 12.43
C MET A 92 -1.43 -0.70 11.05
N THR A 93 -2.19 0.39 10.93
CA THR A 93 -2.59 1.01 9.65
C THR A 93 -1.39 1.30 8.74
N ILE A 94 -0.32 1.89 9.28
CA ILE A 94 0.87 2.26 8.51
C ILE A 94 1.59 1.05 7.87
N TYR A 95 1.45 -0.13 8.45
CA TYR A 95 2.08 -1.34 7.94
C TYR A 95 1.30 -1.95 6.77
N PHE A 96 0.03 -1.57 6.63
CA PHE A 96 -0.86 -2.05 5.58
C PHE A 96 -0.72 -1.26 4.27
N ASP A 97 -0.20 -0.03 4.31
CA ASP A 97 0.07 0.81 3.13
C ASP A 97 0.94 0.11 2.08
N GLY A 98 1.87 -0.74 2.55
CA GLY A 98 2.72 -1.56 1.70
C GLY A 98 1.93 -2.58 0.88
N TYR A 99 0.84 -3.12 1.42
CA TYR A 99 0.03 -4.15 0.76
C TYR A 99 -1.03 -3.58 -0.19
N LEU A 100 -1.18 -2.26 -0.28
CA LEU A 100 -2.09 -1.58 -1.22
C LEU A 100 -1.56 -1.68 -2.66
N VAL A 101 -1.64 -2.88 -3.24
CA VAL A 101 -1.31 -3.23 -4.63
C VAL A 101 -2.51 -3.97 -5.21
N PRO A 102 -3.06 -3.56 -6.36
CA PRO A 102 -4.26 -4.21 -6.91
C PRO A 102 -4.06 -5.71 -7.16
N GLY A 103 -5.10 -6.48 -6.87
CA GLY A 103 -5.09 -7.94 -6.96
C GLY A 103 -4.46 -8.64 -5.76
N ASN A 104 -3.80 -7.93 -4.84
CA ASN A 104 -3.41 -8.54 -3.56
C ASN A 104 -4.67 -8.92 -2.78
N THR A 105 -4.67 -10.11 -2.20
CA THR A 105 -5.61 -10.48 -1.14
C THR A 105 -4.85 -10.58 0.18
N ILE A 106 -5.26 -9.77 1.14
CA ILE A 106 -4.68 -9.76 2.49
C ILE A 106 -5.54 -10.67 3.35
N THR A 107 -5.02 -11.79 3.80
CA THR A 107 -5.75 -12.78 4.62
C THR A 107 -5.24 -12.77 6.07
N PRO A 108 -6.06 -13.16 7.06
CA PRO A 108 -5.59 -13.34 8.43
C PRO A 108 -4.39 -14.31 8.53
N SER A 109 -4.33 -15.34 7.69
CA SER A 109 -3.19 -16.27 7.65
C SER A 109 -1.89 -15.58 7.23
N LEU A 110 -1.92 -14.70 6.23
CA LEU A 110 -0.78 -13.88 5.84
C LEU A 110 -0.34 -12.98 7.01
N LEU A 111 -1.31 -12.30 7.63
CA LEU A 111 -1.04 -11.37 8.72
C LEU A 111 -0.43 -12.07 9.93
N ASN A 112 -0.97 -13.22 10.34
CA ASN A 112 -0.43 -14.01 11.44
C ASN A 112 0.96 -14.57 11.14
N ALA A 113 1.25 -14.90 9.88
CA ALA A 113 2.59 -15.33 9.47
C ALA A 113 3.62 -14.19 9.53
N ARG A 114 3.22 -12.94 9.22
CA ARG A 114 4.12 -11.78 9.22
C ARG A 114 4.23 -11.11 10.58
N TYR A 115 3.15 -11.13 11.35
CA TYR A 115 2.98 -10.45 12.62
C TYR A 115 2.51 -11.46 13.68
N PRO A 116 3.36 -12.43 14.07
CA PRO A 116 2.95 -13.58 14.88
C PRO A 116 2.50 -13.25 16.31
N LEU A 117 2.76 -12.02 16.79
CA LEU A 117 2.33 -11.55 18.12
C LEU A 117 0.96 -10.83 18.08
N TYR A 118 0.39 -10.66 16.90
CA TYR A 118 -0.82 -9.89 16.65
C TYR A 118 -1.96 -10.83 16.23
N HIS A 119 -3.15 -10.58 16.76
CA HIS A 119 -4.34 -11.42 16.54
C HIS A 119 -5.62 -10.56 16.62
N ASN A 120 -6.79 -11.16 16.41
CA ASN A 120 -8.09 -10.46 16.41
C ASN A 120 -8.08 -9.20 15.55
N TRP A 121 -7.67 -9.36 14.30
CA TRP A 121 -7.56 -8.26 13.36
C TRP A 121 -8.93 -7.62 13.12
N ARG A 122 -8.96 -6.29 13.18
CA ARG A 122 -10.15 -5.46 12.99
C ARG A 122 -9.79 -4.26 12.12
N TYR A 123 -10.75 -3.73 11.39
CA TYR A 123 -10.55 -2.52 10.60
C TYR A 123 -11.76 -1.60 10.67
N LEU A 124 -11.50 -0.30 10.52
CA LEU A 124 -12.56 0.71 10.37
C LEU A 124 -12.87 0.86 8.88
N ASP A 125 -14.04 0.38 8.46
CA ASP A 125 -14.49 0.43 7.06
C ASP A 125 -14.59 1.88 6.57
N SER A 126 -14.00 2.17 5.41
CA SER A 126 -13.93 3.53 4.87
C SER A 126 -15.23 4.08 4.28
N VAL A 127 -16.21 3.20 4.04
CA VAL A 127 -17.54 3.58 3.51
C VAL A 127 -18.54 3.68 4.66
N THR A 128 -18.59 2.67 5.52
CA THR A 128 -19.62 2.58 6.57
C THR A 128 -19.19 3.22 7.89
N PHE A 129 -17.90 3.54 8.07
CA PHE A 129 -17.33 4.06 9.32
C PHE A 129 -17.62 3.17 10.54
N LYS A 130 -17.68 1.85 10.33
CA LYS A 130 -17.89 0.85 11.38
C LYS A 130 -16.62 0.05 11.56
N GLU A 131 -16.28 -0.20 12.82
CA GLU A 131 -15.25 -1.18 13.15
C GLU A 131 -15.83 -2.57 12.90
N VAL A 132 -15.11 -3.37 12.13
CA VAL A 132 -15.52 -4.71 11.71
C VAL A 132 -14.35 -5.66 11.84
N ASP A 133 -14.65 -6.93 12.13
CA ASP A 133 -13.65 -7.98 12.14
C ASP A 133 -13.08 -8.21 10.75
N PHE A 134 -11.79 -8.53 10.70
CA PHE A 134 -11.12 -8.84 9.44
C PHE A 134 -11.68 -10.15 8.88
N PRO A 135 -12.16 -10.18 7.62
CA PRO A 135 -12.81 -11.36 7.07
C PRO A 135 -11.83 -12.51 6.89
N ASP A 136 -12.28 -13.75 7.15
CA ASP A 136 -11.47 -14.96 6.97
C ASP A 136 -11.00 -15.15 5.51
N ALA A 137 -11.87 -14.80 4.56
CA ALA A 137 -11.55 -14.82 3.13
C ALA A 137 -10.51 -13.75 2.72
N GLY A 138 -10.21 -12.81 3.62
CA GLY A 138 -9.34 -11.68 3.35
C GLY A 138 -10.01 -10.52 2.64
N ILE A 139 -9.24 -9.45 2.46
CA ILE A 139 -9.65 -8.24 1.72
C ILE A 139 -8.81 -8.18 0.45
N THR A 140 -9.48 -8.25 -0.70
CA THR A 140 -8.85 -8.03 -2.00
C THR A 140 -8.73 -6.54 -2.27
N ILE A 141 -7.55 -6.14 -2.74
CA ILE A 141 -7.26 -4.75 -3.10
C ILE A 141 -7.71 -4.52 -4.54
N ASP A 142 -8.73 -3.69 -4.68
CA ASP A 142 -9.30 -3.37 -5.98
C ASP A 142 -8.39 -2.44 -6.79
N ALA A 143 -8.55 -2.49 -8.12
CA ALA A 143 -7.94 -1.50 -9.01
C ALA A 143 -8.61 -0.12 -8.82
N PRO A 144 -7.92 0.99 -9.17
CA PRO A 144 -8.47 2.32 -9.02
C PRO A 144 -9.77 2.48 -9.83
N GLY A 145 -10.82 3.03 -9.21
CA GLY A 145 -12.10 3.30 -9.88
C GLY A 145 -13.05 2.10 -9.98
N VAL A 146 -12.75 0.98 -9.33
CA VAL A 146 -13.73 -0.11 -9.13
C VAL A 146 -14.64 0.27 -7.97
N GLU A 147 -15.94 0.43 -8.24
CA GLU A 147 -16.95 0.62 -7.19
C GLU A 147 -17.09 -0.67 -6.39
N ARG A 148 -16.89 -0.59 -5.07
CA ARG A 148 -17.14 -1.75 -4.21
C ARG A 148 -18.63 -1.99 -4.07
N PRO A 149 -19.10 -3.24 -4.21
CA PRO A 149 -20.50 -3.54 -3.96
C PRO A 149 -20.82 -3.28 -2.48
N THR A 150 -21.67 -2.28 -2.23
CA THR A 150 -22.23 -2.03 -0.90
C THR A 150 -23.13 -3.21 -0.54
N LYS A 151 -22.84 -3.89 0.57
CA LYS A 151 -23.58 -5.09 1.03
C LYS A 151 -25.10 -4.88 1.21
N GLU A 152 -25.60 -3.65 1.19
CA GLU A 152 -27.04 -3.35 1.17
C GLU A 152 -27.76 -3.81 -0.11
N SER A 153 -27.05 -4.19 -1.18
CA SER A 153 -27.67 -4.61 -2.45
C SER A 153 -27.96 -6.12 -2.57
N GLN A 154 -27.60 -6.94 -1.56
CA GLN A 154 -27.79 -8.40 -1.61
C GLN A 154 -28.92 -8.92 -0.74
N GLU A 155 -29.44 -8.16 0.22
CA GLU A 155 -30.53 -8.63 1.10
C GLU A 155 -31.93 -8.52 0.44
N ASP A 156 -32.07 -7.76 -0.66
CA ASP A 156 -33.37 -7.49 -1.29
C ASP A 156 -33.72 -8.42 -2.48
N LYS A 157 -32.92 -9.48 -2.71
CA LYS A 157 -33.19 -10.47 -3.78
C LYS A 157 -33.60 -11.86 -3.31
N ASP A 158 -33.56 -12.15 -2.01
CA ASP A 158 -33.96 -13.46 -1.45
C ASP A 158 -35.34 -13.48 -0.79
N THR A 159 -36.17 -12.42 -0.98
CA THR A 159 -37.53 -12.37 -0.41
C THR A 159 -38.65 -12.19 -1.46
N ARG A 160 -38.58 -12.88 -2.60
CA ARG A 160 -39.73 -13.01 -3.52
C ARG A 160 -39.94 -14.41 -4.06
#